data_AF-V2XAG0-F1
#
_entry.id   AF-V2XAG0-F1
#
_cell.length_a   1.000
_cell.length_b   1.000
_cell.length_c   1.000
_cell.angle_alpha   90.00
_cell.angle_beta   90.00
_cell.angle_gamma   90.00
#
_symmetry.space_group_name_H-M   'P 1'
#
loop_
_entity.id
_entity.type
_entity.pdbx_description
1 polymer ?
#
loop_
_entity_poly.entity_id
_entity_poly.type
_entity_poly.pdbx_seq_one_letter_code
_entity_poly.pdbx_strand_id
1 'polypeptide(L)'
;MVLSVSISSHTTTSFPRPHILYIVQVDRDGKLTFVERRYSEFLALNDAIGARGINLPPKRILVTTFVPSAWVDDQLIAERKAGLAKYLSNVVQIPEYENHPALLNFLKGSSNPSRQFHLEDALPSTLSRKTALDLKNRVEAEASDPIAAAYYPDWSVWSNPPENIDFSKFDIVFFAFATPNQSSGLDWDSGSQDTLRRLVNAARNSGTGTKIVLSVGGWGGSKWFSQAVSNDQNRGTFVNALVNATNSFNLSGVDIDWEYPNSNGAGNPHGPGDANNLLKLFQGLRAALGPDKIISAAVPHLPWIGSNGSPLTNISAWAKEMTYINIMNYDVWGASANPGPNAPLNDGCGTSTQPQASAEAAFNQWTAAGAPANKLLLGLPLYGYVSQSTRTTLTGSFAPSTDMVLLQQDADNKNFLNGSHARTRPKQADSAPTTAAADLRGWYGQQISFKALVEQGALVKDGDGNYRAGGGFTMAWDDCSDTPFMYNVSQATVVTYDDTWSLGDKAQFARDHSMAGCFTWSLDQDDGVSLQNVIRDRLGK
;
A
#
# COMPACT_ATOMS: atom_id res chain seq x y z
N MET A 1 21.95 -13.64 -48.71
CA MET A 1 21.83 -15.12 -48.72
C MET A 1 20.35 -15.46 -48.52
N VAL A 2 19.73 -16.44 -49.21
CA VAL A 2 18.30 -16.73 -48.96
C VAL A 2 18.19 -17.64 -47.74
N LEU A 3 18.21 -17.04 -46.56
CA LEU A 3 17.96 -17.70 -45.30
C LEU A 3 16.45 -17.68 -45.05
N SER A 4 15.80 -18.85 -45.02
CA SER A 4 14.43 -18.95 -44.52
C SER A 4 14.40 -19.73 -43.22
N VAL A 5 13.58 -19.26 -42.26
CA VAL A 5 13.45 -19.87 -40.94
C VAL A 5 11.99 -20.01 -40.59
N SER A 6 11.62 -21.18 -40.07
CA SER A 6 10.28 -21.48 -39.58
C SER A 6 10.34 -22.36 -38.33
N ILE A 7 9.19 -22.62 -37.72
CA ILE A 7 9.08 -23.61 -36.64
C ILE A 7 8.20 -24.74 -37.13
N SER A 8 8.82 -25.88 -37.42
CA SER A 8 8.16 -27.03 -38.06
C SER A 8 7.27 -27.78 -37.07
N SER A 9 7.77 -27.98 -35.85
CA SER A 9 7.10 -28.75 -34.81
C SER A 9 7.60 -28.36 -33.41
N HIS A 10 7.14 -29.08 -32.40
CA HIS A 10 7.63 -28.98 -31.03
C HIS A 10 7.70 -30.38 -30.43
N THR A 11 8.51 -30.53 -29.38
CA THR A 11 8.52 -31.72 -28.51
C THR A 11 8.45 -31.28 -27.04
N THR A 12 8.15 -32.20 -26.14
CA THR A 12 8.18 -31.97 -24.69
C THR A 12 9.31 -32.79 -24.07
N THR A 13 9.96 -32.22 -23.06
CA THR A 13 11.05 -32.88 -22.32
C THR A 13 10.85 -32.66 -20.83
N SER A 14 11.17 -33.69 -20.04
CA SER A 14 11.00 -33.71 -18.58
C SER A 14 12.27 -33.32 -17.80
N PHE A 15 13.42 -33.14 -18.47
CA PHE A 15 14.69 -32.83 -17.82
C PHE A 15 15.23 -31.46 -18.26
N PRO A 16 15.60 -30.55 -17.35
CA PRO A 16 15.60 -30.67 -15.87
C PRO A 16 14.22 -30.50 -15.20
N ARG A 17 13.20 -30.02 -15.93
CA ARG A 17 11.76 -29.94 -15.55
C ARG A 17 10.90 -29.99 -16.83
N PRO A 18 9.58 -30.25 -16.76
CA PRO A 18 8.72 -30.27 -17.95
C PRO A 18 8.72 -28.94 -18.71
N HIS A 19 9.15 -28.95 -19.97
CA HIS A 19 9.17 -27.79 -20.87
C HIS A 19 9.01 -28.18 -22.33
N ILE A 20 8.78 -27.17 -23.18
CA ILE A 20 8.65 -27.32 -24.64
C ILE A 20 9.99 -26.99 -25.31
N LEU A 21 10.36 -27.81 -26.29
CA LEU A 21 11.40 -27.53 -27.26
C LEU A 21 10.74 -27.25 -28.62
N TYR A 22 10.96 -26.06 -29.16
CA TYR A 22 10.54 -25.68 -30.49
C TYR A 22 11.57 -26.13 -31.51
N ILE A 23 11.13 -26.82 -32.56
CA ILE A 23 12.01 -27.30 -33.63
C ILE A 23 12.07 -26.22 -34.71
N VAL A 24 13.14 -25.44 -34.67
CA VAL A 24 13.45 -24.39 -35.65
C VAL A 24 14.01 -25.05 -36.91
N GLN A 25 13.31 -24.91 -38.02
CA GLN A 25 13.77 -25.34 -39.33
C GLN A 25 14.49 -24.18 -40.00
N VAL A 26 15.74 -24.39 -40.39
CA VAL A 26 16.62 -23.40 -41.02
C VAL A 26 16.98 -23.91 -42.41
N ASP A 27 16.57 -23.19 -43.44
CA ASP A 27 16.96 -23.41 -44.83
C ASP A 27 18.11 -22.46 -45.21
N ARG A 28 19.22 -23.04 -45.65
CA ARG A 28 20.34 -22.31 -46.24
C ARG A 28 20.65 -22.92 -47.60
N ASP A 29 20.36 -22.17 -48.65
CA ASP A 29 20.65 -22.56 -50.04
C ASP A 29 20.10 -23.94 -50.41
N GLY A 30 18.89 -24.27 -49.93
CA GLY A 30 18.21 -25.55 -50.17
C GLY A 30 18.64 -26.68 -49.22
N LYS A 31 19.55 -26.41 -48.28
CA LYS A 31 19.94 -27.37 -47.23
C LYS A 31 19.18 -27.07 -45.94
N LEU A 32 18.26 -27.97 -45.59
CA LEU A 32 17.50 -27.91 -44.35
C LEU A 32 18.31 -28.44 -43.16
N THR A 33 18.25 -27.68 -42.06
CA THR A 33 18.76 -28.09 -40.74
C THR A 33 17.71 -27.82 -39.67
N PHE A 34 17.72 -28.62 -38.61
CA PHE A 34 16.73 -28.52 -37.52
C PHE A 34 17.45 -28.27 -36.20
N VAL A 35 16.93 -27.31 -35.44
CA VAL A 35 17.56 -26.84 -34.21
C VAL A 35 16.50 -26.69 -33.12
N GLU A 36 16.71 -27.37 -32.00
CA GLU A 36 15.80 -27.28 -30.85
C GLU A 36 16.10 -26.04 -30.02
N ARG A 37 15.05 -25.29 -29.66
CA ARG A 37 15.15 -24.08 -28.84
C ARG A 37 14.07 -24.03 -27.78
N ARG A 38 14.42 -23.61 -26.57
CA ARG A 38 13.48 -23.23 -25.52
C ARG A 38 13.03 -21.79 -25.70
N TYR A 39 11.90 -21.40 -25.10
CA TYR A 39 11.38 -20.02 -25.22
C TYR A 39 12.37 -18.98 -24.66
N SER A 40 13.05 -19.28 -23.55
CA SER A 40 14.11 -18.41 -22.99
C SER A 40 15.24 -18.12 -23.97
N GLU A 41 15.53 -19.00 -24.93
CA GLU A 41 16.56 -18.77 -25.94
C GLU A 41 16.11 -17.76 -27.00
N PHE A 42 14.80 -17.65 -27.25
CA PHE A 42 14.26 -16.60 -28.12
C PHE A 42 14.32 -15.24 -27.42
N LEU A 43 14.06 -15.20 -26.11
CA LEU A 43 14.24 -13.98 -25.30
C LEU A 43 15.70 -13.53 -25.31
N ALA A 44 16.63 -14.44 -24.99
CA ALA A 44 18.05 -14.15 -25.02
C ALA A 44 18.53 -13.69 -26.40
N LEU A 45 18.00 -14.28 -27.48
CA LEU A 45 18.27 -13.80 -28.84
C LEU A 45 17.76 -12.36 -29.04
N ASN A 46 16.50 -12.08 -28.67
CA ASN A 46 15.86 -10.78 -28.83
C ASN A 46 16.63 -9.67 -28.09
N ASP A 47 17.07 -9.96 -26.87
CA ASP A 47 17.85 -9.04 -26.04
C ASP A 47 19.25 -8.83 -26.65
N ALA A 48 19.90 -9.90 -27.10
CA ALA A 48 21.25 -9.83 -27.65
C ALA A 48 21.34 -9.10 -28.99
N ILE A 49 20.29 -9.16 -29.83
CA ILE A 49 20.24 -8.41 -31.10
C ILE A 49 19.66 -7.00 -30.92
N GLY A 50 19.10 -6.68 -29.74
CA GLY A 50 18.46 -5.39 -29.47
C GLY A 50 17.31 -5.07 -30.42
N ALA A 51 16.49 -6.07 -30.77
CA ALA A 51 15.46 -5.92 -31.80
C ALA A 51 14.44 -4.83 -31.44
N ARG A 52 14.47 -3.70 -32.16
CA ARG A 52 13.49 -2.62 -31.99
C ARG A 52 12.34 -2.83 -32.99
N GLY A 53 11.11 -2.92 -32.46
CA GLY A 53 9.90 -3.03 -33.29
C GLY A 53 9.55 -4.46 -33.75
N ILE A 54 10.30 -5.48 -33.32
CA ILE A 54 9.95 -6.89 -33.51
C ILE A 54 9.70 -7.49 -32.14
N ASN A 55 8.46 -7.90 -31.87
CA ASN A 55 8.08 -8.43 -30.57
C ASN A 55 7.98 -9.96 -30.62
N LEU A 56 8.45 -10.60 -29.56
CA LEU A 56 8.14 -12.01 -29.29
C LEU A 56 6.65 -12.16 -28.96
N PRO A 57 6.02 -13.31 -29.29
CA PRO A 57 4.64 -13.55 -28.92
C PRO A 57 4.49 -13.62 -27.39
N PRO A 58 3.49 -12.95 -26.80
CA PRO A 58 3.34 -12.91 -25.35
C PRO A 58 3.08 -14.31 -24.76
N LYS A 59 3.60 -14.55 -23.55
CA LYS A 59 3.26 -15.74 -22.76
C LYS A 59 1.89 -15.55 -22.14
N ARG A 60 0.84 -16.00 -22.83
CA ARG A 60 -0.52 -16.05 -22.26
C ARG A 60 -0.57 -17.09 -21.14
N ILE A 61 -0.88 -16.64 -19.92
CA ILE A 61 -1.28 -17.50 -18.80
C ILE A 61 -2.81 -17.51 -18.81
N LEU A 62 -3.43 -18.62 -19.21
CA LEU A 62 -4.87 -18.78 -19.04
C LEU A 62 -5.12 -19.42 -17.68
N VAL A 63 -5.61 -18.60 -16.75
CA VAL A 63 -6.34 -19.08 -15.59
C VAL A 63 -7.76 -19.35 -16.06
N THR A 64 -8.03 -20.52 -16.64
CA THR A 64 -9.40 -20.90 -17.00
C THR A 64 -9.81 -22.20 -16.36
N THR A 65 -10.77 -22.06 -15.45
CA THR A 65 -11.79 -23.02 -15.06
C THR A 65 -12.39 -23.77 -16.26
N PHE A 66 -12.50 -25.10 -16.13
CA PHE A 66 -13.37 -26.02 -16.91
C PHE A 66 -13.03 -26.38 -18.37
N VAL A 67 -11.76 -26.51 -18.75
CA VAL A 67 -11.38 -27.26 -19.98
C VAL A 67 -10.35 -28.34 -19.62
N PRO A 68 -10.40 -29.57 -20.20
CA PRO A 68 -9.35 -30.56 -20.01
C PRO A 68 -7.98 -29.96 -20.36
N SER A 69 -7.03 -30.01 -19.42
CA SER A 69 -5.72 -29.35 -19.52
C SER A 69 -4.94 -29.66 -20.80
N ALA A 70 -5.11 -30.87 -21.35
CA ALA A 70 -4.44 -31.28 -22.59
C ALA A 70 -4.89 -30.50 -23.84
N TRP A 71 -6.14 -30.03 -23.90
CA TRP A 71 -6.69 -29.38 -25.11
C TRP A 71 -6.31 -27.90 -25.20
N VAL A 72 -6.17 -27.24 -24.05
CA VAL A 72 -5.74 -25.83 -23.95
C VAL A 72 -4.24 -25.71 -24.22
N ASP A 73 -3.46 -26.69 -23.78
CA ASP A 73 -2.02 -26.74 -24.03
C ASP A 73 -1.74 -26.79 -25.55
N ASP A 74 -2.44 -27.61 -26.33
CA ASP A 74 -2.22 -27.73 -27.78
C ASP A 74 -2.52 -26.44 -28.57
N GLN A 75 -3.61 -25.74 -28.24
CA GLN A 75 -3.97 -24.49 -28.91
C GLN A 75 -2.98 -23.36 -28.57
N LEU A 76 -2.58 -23.24 -27.30
CA LEU A 76 -1.60 -22.24 -26.86
C LEU A 76 -0.21 -22.51 -27.43
N ILE A 77 0.19 -23.78 -27.52
CA ILE A 77 1.44 -24.18 -28.16
C ILE A 77 1.40 -23.87 -29.65
N ALA A 78 0.26 -24.09 -30.33
CA ALA A 78 0.08 -23.73 -31.73
C ALA A 78 0.17 -22.21 -31.96
N GLU A 79 -0.50 -21.39 -31.14
CA GLU A 79 -0.43 -19.92 -31.20
C GLU A 79 1.00 -19.42 -30.98
N ARG A 80 1.68 -19.94 -29.95
CA ARG A 80 3.06 -19.53 -29.65
C ARG A 80 4.03 -19.97 -30.73
N LYS A 81 3.88 -21.18 -31.29
CA LYS A 81 4.65 -21.65 -32.43
C LYS A 81 4.50 -20.72 -33.63
N ALA A 82 3.27 -20.31 -33.95
CA ALA A 82 3.01 -19.37 -35.04
C ALA A 82 3.66 -18.00 -34.80
N GLY A 83 3.55 -17.48 -33.57
CA GLY A 83 4.17 -16.21 -33.19
C GLY A 83 5.70 -16.23 -33.22
N LEU A 84 6.32 -17.30 -32.73
CA LEU A 84 7.77 -17.46 -32.76
C LEU A 84 8.31 -17.66 -34.18
N ALA A 85 7.55 -18.35 -35.05
CA ALA A 85 7.88 -18.46 -36.46
C ALA A 85 7.84 -17.08 -37.14
N LYS A 86 6.81 -16.26 -36.87
CA LYS A 86 6.70 -14.89 -37.37
C LYS A 86 7.80 -13.98 -36.85
N TYR A 87 8.16 -14.11 -35.58
CA TYR A 87 9.29 -13.40 -35.00
C TYR A 87 10.59 -13.72 -35.75
N LEU A 88 10.93 -15.01 -35.91
CA LEU A 88 12.16 -15.42 -36.60
C LEU A 88 12.16 -14.99 -38.07
N SER A 89 11.03 -15.10 -38.77
CA SER A 89 10.94 -14.66 -40.17
C SER A 89 11.22 -13.16 -40.32
N ASN A 90 10.77 -12.35 -39.36
CA ASN A 90 11.03 -10.91 -39.37
C ASN A 90 12.50 -10.59 -39.04
N VAL A 91 13.08 -11.28 -38.05
CA VAL A 91 14.48 -11.08 -37.64
C VAL A 91 15.44 -11.38 -38.79
N VAL A 92 15.24 -12.48 -39.53
CA VAL A 92 16.15 -12.88 -40.63
C VAL A 92 16.01 -12.02 -41.88
N GLN A 93 14.92 -11.24 -42.01
CA GLN A 93 14.69 -10.35 -43.14
C GLN A 93 15.35 -8.98 -42.97
N ILE A 94 15.82 -8.64 -41.76
CA ILE A 94 16.46 -7.35 -41.49
C ILE A 94 17.96 -7.47 -41.76
N PRO A 95 18.52 -6.70 -42.73
CA PRO A 95 19.93 -6.79 -43.09
C PRO A 95 20.90 -6.55 -41.93
N GLU A 96 20.51 -5.70 -40.98
CA GLU A 96 21.29 -5.38 -39.77
C GLU A 96 21.57 -6.62 -38.91
N TYR A 97 20.68 -7.62 -38.95
CA TYR A 97 20.78 -8.84 -38.14
C TYR A 97 21.36 -10.05 -38.89
N GLU A 98 21.49 -10.00 -40.23
CA GLU A 98 21.90 -11.15 -41.08
C GLU A 98 23.22 -11.79 -40.60
N ASN A 99 24.18 -10.97 -40.17
CA ASN A 99 25.50 -11.42 -39.72
C ASN A 99 25.69 -11.34 -38.20
N HIS A 100 24.62 -11.12 -37.41
CA HIS A 100 24.75 -10.94 -35.98
C HIS A 100 25.20 -12.24 -35.28
N PRO A 101 26.27 -12.25 -34.46
CA PRO A 101 26.79 -13.47 -33.84
C PRO A 101 25.75 -14.24 -33.03
N ALA A 102 24.87 -13.54 -32.29
CA ALA A 102 23.81 -14.16 -31.51
C ALA A 102 22.79 -14.91 -32.38
N LEU A 103 22.40 -14.34 -33.53
CA LEU A 103 21.48 -14.99 -34.48
C LEU A 103 22.15 -16.20 -35.14
N LEU A 104 23.40 -16.05 -35.57
CA LEU A 104 24.16 -17.14 -36.18
C LEU A 104 24.35 -18.31 -35.19
N ASN A 105 24.59 -18.03 -33.92
CA ASN A 105 24.69 -19.04 -32.87
C ASN A 105 23.33 -19.67 -32.55
N PHE A 106 22.27 -18.86 -32.47
CA PHE A 106 20.91 -19.35 -32.27
C PHE A 106 20.47 -20.29 -33.40
N LEU A 107 20.91 -20.07 -34.64
CA LEU A 107 20.58 -20.92 -35.78
C LEU A 107 21.56 -22.09 -36.00
N LYS A 108 22.63 -22.20 -35.20
CA LYS A 108 23.59 -23.32 -35.27
C LYS A 108 23.19 -24.44 -34.31
N GLY A 109 23.25 -25.67 -34.79
CA GLY A 109 22.94 -26.86 -34.01
C GLY A 109 23.98 -27.12 -32.92
N SER A 110 23.65 -26.80 -31.69
CA SER A 110 24.14 -27.52 -30.51
C SER A 110 23.05 -27.50 -29.44
N SER A 111 22.42 -28.66 -29.20
CA SER A 111 21.69 -28.90 -27.96
C SER A 111 22.75 -29.24 -26.92
N ASN A 112 22.97 -28.35 -25.95
CA ASN A 112 23.80 -28.68 -24.80
C ASN A 112 22.85 -29.34 -23.78
N PRO A 113 22.96 -30.65 -23.50
CA PRO A 113 21.92 -31.37 -22.74
C PRO A 113 21.90 -31.03 -21.24
N SER A 114 22.88 -30.28 -20.73
CA SER A 114 23.03 -29.91 -19.31
C SER A 114 22.51 -28.51 -18.93
N ARG A 115 21.67 -27.87 -19.76
CA ARG A 115 21.25 -26.47 -19.54
C ARG A 115 20.32 -26.30 -18.33
N GLN A 116 20.68 -25.37 -17.45
CA GLN A 116 19.87 -24.88 -16.33
C GLN A 116 18.47 -24.46 -16.81
N PHE A 117 17.45 -24.70 -15.99
CA PHE A 117 16.06 -24.36 -16.27
C PHE A 117 15.82 -22.85 -16.14
N HIS A 118 15.07 -22.24 -17.08
CA HIS A 118 14.57 -20.88 -16.95
C HIS A 118 13.05 -20.90 -16.71
N LEU A 119 12.52 -20.01 -15.85
CA LEU A 119 11.07 -19.96 -15.55
C LEU A 119 10.21 -19.74 -16.80
N GLU A 120 10.76 -19.03 -17.78
CA GLU A 120 10.08 -18.81 -19.05
C GLU A 120 9.85 -20.08 -19.87
N ASP A 121 10.64 -21.13 -19.62
CA ASP A 121 10.50 -22.44 -20.28
C ASP A 121 9.36 -23.29 -19.68
N ALA A 122 8.82 -22.90 -18.52
CA ALA A 122 7.81 -23.67 -17.81
C ALA A 122 6.51 -23.80 -18.63
N LEU A 123 5.98 -25.03 -18.66
CA LEU A 123 4.62 -25.31 -19.12
C LEU A 123 3.59 -24.71 -18.13
N PRO A 124 2.51 -24.08 -18.63
CA PRO A 124 1.44 -23.52 -17.78
C PRO A 124 0.87 -24.53 -16.76
N SER A 125 0.88 -25.83 -17.09
CA SER A 125 0.38 -26.93 -16.27
C SER A 125 1.30 -27.42 -15.15
N THR A 126 2.42 -26.74 -14.86
CA THR A 126 3.38 -27.17 -13.80
C THR A 126 3.33 -26.35 -12.50
N LEU A 127 2.45 -25.35 -12.41
CA LEU A 127 2.24 -24.62 -11.15
C LEU A 127 1.33 -25.44 -10.24
N SER A 128 1.74 -25.61 -8.98
CA SER A 128 0.84 -26.15 -7.98
C SER A 128 -0.40 -25.25 -7.86
N ARG A 129 -1.57 -25.81 -7.55
CA ARG A 129 -2.79 -25.03 -7.33
C ARG A 129 -2.56 -23.88 -6.34
N LYS A 130 -1.75 -24.10 -5.31
CA LYS A 130 -1.34 -23.08 -4.34
C LYS A 130 -0.55 -21.95 -5.01
N THR A 131 0.47 -22.28 -5.79
CA THR A 131 1.28 -21.29 -6.52
C THR A 131 0.46 -20.52 -7.56
N ALA A 132 -0.48 -21.18 -8.24
CA ALA A 132 -1.36 -20.52 -9.20
C ALA A 132 -2.38 -19.60 -8.51
N LEU A 133 -2.89 -19.96 -7.34
CA LEU A 133 -3.74 -19.10 -6.50
C LEU A 133 -2.94 -17.92 -5.93
N ASP A 134 -1.71 -18.14 -5.46
CA ASP A 134 -0.84 -17.07 -4.98
C ASP A 134 -0.49 -16.09 -6.11
N LEU A 135 -0.21 -16.59 -7.32
CA LEU A 135 0.08 -15.76 -8.49
C LEU A 135 -1.18 -15.02 -8.98
N LYS A 136 -2.33 -15.70 -8.97
CA LYS A 136 -3.63 -15.07 -9.29
C LYS A 136 -3.94 -13.94 -8.30
N ASN A 137 -3.76 -14.17 -7.00
CA ASN A 137 -3.98 -13.16 -5.98
C ASN A 137 -2.99 -11.99 -6.14
N ARG A 138 -1.73 -12.26 -6.51
CA ARG A 138 -0.74 -11.22 -6.84
C ARG A 138 -1.14 -10.42 -8.08
N VAL A 139 -1.57 -11.08 -9.16
CA VAL A 139 -2.02 -10.42 -10.39
C VAL A 139 -3.35 -9.68 -10.19
N GLU A 140 -4.27 -10.21 -9.39
CA GLU A 140 -5.52 -9.52 -9.03
C GLU A 140 -5.26 -8.31 -8.11
N ALA A 141 -4.24 -8.38 -7.26
CA ALA A 141 -3.78 -7.24 -6.47
C ALA A 141 -2.97 -6.23 -7.31
N GLU A 142 -2.27 -6.67 -8.36
CA GLU A 142 -1.66 -5.82 -9.39
C GLU A 142 -2.71 -5.23 -10.36
N ALA A 143 -3.92 -5.82 -10.45
CA ALA A 143 -4.99 -5.42 -11.36
C ALA A 143 -6.03 -4.46 -10.75
N SER A 144 -6.01 -4.23 -9.44
CA SER A 144 -6.79 -3.14 -8.83
C SER A 144 -5.90 -1.92 -8.63
N ASP A 145 -6.27 -0.79 -9.23
CA ASP A 145 -5.65 0.50 -8.90
C ASP A 145 -5.66 0.67 -7.37
N PRO A 146 -4.51 0.91 -6.71
CA PRO A 146 -4.47 1.09 -5.26
C PRO A 146 -5.45 2.18 -4.82
N ILE A 147 -5.84 2.21 -3.56
CA ILE A 147 -6.74 3.21 -3.00
C ILE A 147 -5.91 4.28 -2.29
N ALA A 148 -6.15 5.55 -2.62
CA ALA A 148 -5.70 6.69 -1.84
C ALA A 148 -6.93 7.29 -1.15
N ALA A 149 -7.03 7.10 0.17
CA ALA A 149 -8.16 7.54 0.97
C ALA A 149 -7.75 8.57 2.04
N ALA A 150 -8.72 9.24 2.64
CA ALA A 150 -8.49 10.12 3.78
C ALA A 150 -9.68 10.15 4.72
N TYR A 151 -9.42 10.31 6.02
CA TYR A 151 -10.44 10.69 6.98
C TYR A 151 -10.67 12.20 6.93
N TYR A 152 -11.94 12.59 6.84
CA TYR A 152 -12.43 13.94 6.97
C TYR A 152 -13.26 13.99 8.26
N PRO A 153 -12.66 14.37 9.40
CA PRO A 153 -13.43 14.60 10.60
C PRO A 153 -14.34 15.82 10.43
N ASP A 154 -15.46 15.87 11.13
CA ASP A 154 -16.50 16.88 10.90
C ASP A 154 -16.01 18.30 11.22
N TRP A 155 -15.10 18.43 12.18
CA TRP A 155 -14.39 19.67 12.49
C TRP A 155 -13.42 20.12 11.38
N SER A 156 -13.06 19.25 10.43
CA SER A 156 -12.30 19.62 9.23
C SER A 156 -13.01 20.73 8.44
N VAL A 157 -14.34 20.86 8.56
CA VAL A 157 -15.14 21.90 7.87
C VAL A 157 -14.67 23.32 8.11
N TRP A 158 -14.03 23.58 9.26
CA TRP A 158 -13.57 24.93 9.61
C TRP A 158 -12.33 25.35 8.83
N SER A 159 -11.44 24.42 8.53
CA SER A 159 -10.19 24.66 7.81
C SER A 159 -10.27 24.23 6.34
N ASN A 160 -11.12 23.26 6.03
CA ASN A 160 -11.28 22.64 4.72
C ASN A 160 -12.77 22.46 4.40
N PRO A 161 -13.51 23.54 4.10
CA PRO A 161 -14.91 23.44 3.69
C PRO A 161 -15.08 22.43 2.54
N PRO A 162 -16.12 21.56 2.54
CA PRO A 162 -16.22 20.48 1.56
C PRO A 162 -16.17 20.91 0.09
N GLU A 163 -16.68 22.10 -0.20
CA GLU A 163 -16.70 22.67 -1.56
C GLU A 163 -15.32 23.08 -2.07
N ASN A 164 -14.32 23.20 -1.18
CA ASN A 164 -12.95 23.57 -1.53
C ASN A 164 -12.00 22.36 -1.63
N ILE A 165 -12.49 21.15 -1.36
CA ILE A 165 -11.67 19.94 -1.41
C ILE A 165 -11.39 19.57 -2.87
N ASP A 166 -10.12 19.34 -3.19
CA ASP A 166 -9.73 18.71 -4.45
C ASP A 166 -9.98 17.20 -4.38
N PHE A 167 -11.21 16.80 -4.72
CA PHE A 167 -11.63 15.40 -4.69
C PHE A 167 -10.83 14.50 -5.65
N SER A 168 -10.12 15.05 -6.64
CA SER A 168 -9.28 14.22 -7.55
C SER A 168 -8.14 13.51 -6.82
N LYS A 169 -7.83 13.96 -5.59
CA LYS A 169 -6.78 13.39 -4.74
C LYS A 169 -7.24 12.17 -3.95
N PHE A 170 -8.53 11.84 -3.95
CA PHE A 170 -9.07 10.79 -3.09
C PHE A 170 -10.00 9.85 -3.87
N ASP A 171 -9.77 8.54 -3.73
CA ASP A 171 -10.73 7.52 -4.18
C ASP A 171 -11.87 7.35 -3.16
N ILE A 172 -11.54 7.48 -1.86
CA ILE A 172 -12.48 7.38 -0.74
C ILE A 172 -12.21 8.50 0.27
N VAL A 173 -13.26 9.14 0.75
CA VAL A 173 -13.21 10.01 1.92
C VAL A 173 -14.11 9.43 3.01
N PHE A 174 -13.52 9.11 4.16
CA PHE A 174 -14.23 8.65 5.35
C PHE A 174 -14.68 9.86 6.17
N PHE A 175 -15.98 10.14 6.18
CA PHE A 175 -16.53 11.19 7.03
C PHE A 175 -16.58 10.70 8.48
N ALA A 176 -15.82 11.35 9.34
CA ALA A 176 -15.70 11.06 10.77
C ALA A 176 -16.39 12.17 11.58
N PHE A 177 -17.20 11.93 12.61
CA PHE A 177 -17.80 10.66 12.99
C PHE A 177 -19.31 10.85 13.22
N ALA A 178 -20.05 9.76 13.03
CA ALA A 178 -21.22 9.52 13.87
C ALA A 178 -20.81 8.60 15.02
N THR A 179 -21.54 8.60 16.14
CA THR A 179 -21.19 7.75 17.29
C THR A 179 -22.35 6.85 17.69
N PRO A 180 -22.12 5.58 18.06
CA PRO A 180 -23.17 4.75 18.62
C PRO A 180 -23.68 5.33 19.95
N ASN A 181 -24.97 5.18 20.24
CA ASN A 181 -25.57 5.69 21.48
C ASN A 181 -26.19 4.59 22.35
N GLN A 182 -26.69 4.95 23.53
CA GLN A 182 -27.26 4.01 24.51
C GLN A 182 -28.45 3.18 23.99
N SER A 183 -29.18 3.71 22.99
CA SER A 183 -30.30 3.02 22.35
C SER A 183 -29.87 2.19 21.14
N SER A 184 -28.56 1.98 20.95
CA SER A 184 -27.99 1.31 19.77
C SER A 184 -28.33 2.02 18.46
N GLY A 185 -28.57 3.33 18.51
CA GLY A 185 -28.71 4.22 17.35
C GLY A 185 -27.41 4.99 17.07
N LEU A 186 -27.54 6.12 16.37
CA LEU A 186 -26.43 7.04 16.08
C LEU A 186 -26.69 8.42 16.67
N ASP A 187 -25.71 8.96 17.38
CA ASP A 187 -25.60 10.36 17.73
C ASP A 187 -24.69 11.09 16.74
N TRP A 188 -24.92 12.40 16.61
CA TRP A 188 -24.27 13.28 15.66
C TRP A 188 -23.91 14.58 16.35
N ASP A 189 -22.69 15.05 16.12
CA ASP A 189 -22.27 16.36 16.62
C ASP A 189 -23.04 17.48 15.91
N SER A 190 -23.14 18.63 16.58
CA SER A 190 -23.91 19.76 16.06
C SER A 190 -23.38 20.20 14.68
N GLY A 191 -24.24 20.19 13.67
CA GLY A 191 -23.88 20.56 12.30
C GLY A 191 -23.24 19.45 11.46
N SER A 192 -22.78 18.35 12.04
CA SER A 192 -22.09 17.25 11.33
C SER A 192 -22.92 16.67 10.17
N GLN A 193 -24.23 16.52 10.35
CA GLN A 193 -25.13 16.03 9.29
C GLN A 193 -25.25 17.01 8.11
N ASP A 194 -25.17 18.32 8.36
CA ASP A 194 -25.14 19.32 7.30
C ASP A 194 -23.80 19.27 6.55
N THR A 195 -22.70 19.20 7.29
CA THR A 195 -21.36 18.99 6.74
C THR A 195 -21.30 17.74 5.87
N LEU A 196 -21.88 16.62 6.31
CA LEU A 196 -21.94 15.38 5.54
C LEU A 196 -22.74 15.56 4.23
N ARG A 197 -23.89 16.23 4.27
CA ARG A 197 -24.66 16.53 3.04
C ARG A 197 -23.85 17.38 2.07
N ARG A 198 -23.16 18.40 2.57
CA ARG A 198 -22.27 19.25 1.77
C ARG A 198 -21.12 18.45 1.16
N LEU A 199 -20.47 17.59 1.94
CA LEU A 199 -19.39 16.72 1.48
C LEU A 199 -19.82 15.76 0.38
N VAL A 200 -20.94 15.07 0.56
CA VAL A 200 -21.51 14.17 -0.46
C VAL A 200 -21.85 14.95 -1.74
N ASN A 201 -22.43 16.14 -1.62
CA ASN A 201 -22.79 16.94 -2.79
C ASN A 201 -21.56 17.50 -3.50
N ALA A 202 -20.57 17.98 -2.77
CA ALA A 202 -19.32 18.49 -3.34
C ALA A 202 -18.54 17.39 -4.07
N ALA A 203 -18.42 16.21 -3.47
CA ALA A 203 -17.78 15.04 -4.09
C ALA A 203 -18.52 14.55 -5.35
N ARG A 204 -19.85 14.62 -5.35
CA ARG A 204 -20.64 14.28 -6.55
C ARG A 204 -20.45 15.31 -7.65
N ASN A 205 -20.48 16.59 -7.30
CA ASN A 205 -20.38 17.70 -8.24
C ASN A 205 -18.97 17.87 -8.83
N SER A 206 -17.93 17.36 -8.16
CA SER A 206 -16.56 17.36 -8.71
C SER A 206 -16.40 16.46 -9.95
N GLY A 207 -17.26 15.44 -10.10
CA GLY A 207 -17.19 14.49 -11.21
C GLY A 207 -16.02 13.50 -11.14
N THR A 208 -15.24 13.48 -10.04
CA THR A 208 -14.05 12.64 -9.88
C THR A 208 -14.37 11.19 -9.52
N GLY A 209 -15.60 10.92 -9.08
CA GLY A 209 -16.05 9.59 -8.65
C GLY A 209 -15.63 9.22 -7.22
N THR A 210 -15.15 10.18 -6.43
CA THR A 210 -14.75 9.98 -5.03
C THR A 210 -15.92 9.47 -4.20
N LYS A 211 -15.69 8.38 -3.48
CA LYS A 211 -16.69 7.71 -2.64
C LYS A 211 -16.70 8.31 -1.24
N ILE A 212 -17.88 8.66 -0.73
CA ILE A 212 -18.03 9.11 0.67
C ILE A 212 -18.56 7.96 1.51
N VAL A 213 -17.84 7.62 2.57
CA VAL A 213 -18.14 6.54 3.51
C VAL A 213 -18.30 7.13 4.90
N LEU A 214 -19.36 6.77 5.64
CA LEU A 214 -19.52 7.23 7.02
C LEU A 214 -18.67 6.36 7.95
N SER A 215 -17.71 6.97 8.65
CA SER A 215 -17.04 6.34 9.77
C SER A 215 -17.83 6.55 11.05
N VAL A 216 -18.04 5.46 11.78
CA VAL A 216 -18.82 5.44 13.01
C VAL A 216 -17.93 4.99 14.14
N GLY A 217 -17.85 5.79 15.21
CA GLY A 217 -17.05 5.51 16.39
C GLY A 217 -15.89 6.47 16.60
N GLY A 218 -14.66 5.96 16.43
CA GLY A 218 -13.41 6.63 16.79
C GLY A 218 -13.09 6.53 18.29
N TRP A 219 -11.91 7.02 18.69
CA TRP A 219 -11.39 6.93 20.06
C TRP A 219 -12.39 7.39 21.13
N GLY A 220 -12.95 8.60 20.96
CA GLY A 220 -13.93 9.18 21.87
C GLY A 220 -15.36 8.65 21.71
N GLY A 221 -15.68 8.04 20.57
CA GLY A 221 -17.04 7.61 20.20
C GLY A 221 -17.34 6.13 20.46
N SER A 222 -16.37 5.36 20.93
CA SER A 222 -16.46 3.89 20.98
C SER A 222 -17.24 3.31 22.18
N LYS A 223 -17.72 4.16 23.10
CA LYS A 223 -18.33 3.75 24.38
C LYS A 223 -19.49 2.75 24.26
N TRP A 224 -20.34 2.88 23.24
CA TRP A 224 -21.60 2.12 23.17
C TRP A 224 -21.54 0.90 22.24
N PHE A 225 -20.40 0.61 21.59
CA PHE A 225 -20.32 -0.51 20.65
C PHE A 225 -20.63 -1.86 21.27
N SER A 226 -20.00 -2.22 22.40
CA SER A 226 -20.21 -3.52 23.05
C SER A 226 -21.69 -3.75 23.37
N GLN A 227 -22.39 -2.73 23.86
CA GLN A 227 -23.84 -2.77 24.08
C GLN A 227 -24.63 -2.91 22.79
N ALA A 228 -24.29 -2.13 21.76
CA ALA A 228 -24.99 -2.11 20.47
C ALA A 228 -24.91 -3.45 19.73
N VAL A 229 -23.84 -4.23 19.92
CA VAL A 229 -23.68 -5.54 19.26
C VAL A 229 -24.04 -6.75 20.14
N SER A 230 -24.26 -6.53 21.45
CA SER A 230 -24.36 -7.58 22.48
C SER A 230 -25.42 -8.68 22.26
N ASN A 231 -26.52 -8.35 21.59
CA ASN A 231 -27.63 -9.27 21.33
C ASN A 231 -28.32 -8.93 20.00
N ASP A 232 -29.23 -9.80 19.55
CA ASP A 232 -29.86 -9.71 18.24
C ASP A 232 -30.75 -8.48 18.07
N GLN A 233 -31.45 -8.06 19.13
CA GLN A 233 -32.31 -6.88 19.10
C GLN A 233 -31.46 -5.60 18.96
N ASN A 234 -30.48 -5.39 19.84
CA ASN A 234 -29.62 -4.19 19.79
C ASN A 234 -28.87 -4.11 18.47
N ARG A 235 -28.33 -5.25 18.02
CA ARG A 235 -27.58 -5.33 16.76
C ARG A 235 -28.48 -5.05 15.56
N GLY A 236 -29.73 -5.52 15.57
CA GLY A 236 -30.72 -5.20 14.55
C GLY A 236 -31.03 -3.70 14.50
N THR A 237 -31.22 -3.05 15.67
CA THR A 237 -31.40 -1.59 15.76
C THR A 237 -30.19 -0.84 15.20
N PHE A 238 -28.98 -1.28 15.55
CA PHE A 238 -27.76 -0.63 15.10
C PHE A 238 -27.52 -0.80 13.60
N VAL A 239 -27.70 -2.01 13.05
CA VAL A 239 -27.66 -2.25 11.60
C VAL A 239 -28.65 -1.34 10.88
N ASN A 240 -29.90 -1.24 11.37
CA ASN A 240 -30.90 -0.37 10.76
C ASN A 240 -30.50 1.11 10.81
N ALA A 241 -29.91 1.59 11.92
CA ALA A 241 -29.42 2.96 12.02
C ALA A 241 -28.32 3.26 10.99
N LEU A 242 -27.35 2.35 10.84
CA LEU A 242 -26.26 2.48 9.86
C LEU A 242 -26.76 2.43 8.41
N VAL A 243 -27.70 1.52 8.12
CA VAL A 243 -28.35 1.41 6.79
C VAL A 243 -29.16 2.67 6.48
N ASN A 244 -29.93 3.17 7.45
CA ASN A 244 -30.72 4.39 7.29
C ASN A 244 -29.83 5.60 7.03
N ALA A 245 -28.72 5.75 7.76
CA ALA A 245 -27.75 6.81 7.50
C ALA A 245 -27.13 6.67 6.10
N THR A 246 -26.68 5.46 5.74
CA THR A 246 -26.12 5.15 4.42
C THR A 246 -27.06 5.55 3.28
N ASN A 247 -28.34 5.23 3.40
CA ASN A 247 -29.34 5.54 2.38
C ASN A 247 -29.73 7.03 2.38
N SER A 248 -29.95 7.61 3.56
CA SER A 248 -30.44 9.00 3.68
C SER A 248 -29.43 10.03 3.19
N PHE A 249 -28.14 9.77 3.39
CA PHE A 249 -27.06 10.63 2.89
C PHE A 249 -26.50 10.16 1.54
N ASN A 250 -27.05 9.10 0.93
CA ASN A 250 -26.57 8.50 -0.32
C ASN A 250 -25.07 8.17 -0.30
N LEU A 251 -24.63 7.49 0.76
CA LEU A 251 -23.24 7.14 1.01
C LEU A 251 -22.85 5.88 0.23
N SER A 252 -21.55 5.78 -0.09
CA SER A 252 -20.97 4.60 -0.73
C SER A 252 -20.79 3.43 0.25
N GLY A 253 -20.92 3.65 1.56
CA GLY A 253 -20.77 2.61 2.55
C GLY A 253 -20.67 3.11 3.99
N VAL A 254 -20.23 2.21 4.86
CA VAL A 254 -19.97 2.44 6.29
C VAL A 254 -18.59 1.91 6.69
N ASP A 255 -17.92 2.63 7.56
CA ASP A 255 -16.67 2.25 8.22
C ASP A 255 -16.94 2.11 9.73
N ILE A 256 -16.57 0.97 10.32
CA ILE A 256 -16.76 0.68 11.73
C ILE A 256 -15.44 0.93 12.47
N ASP A 257 -15.35 2.07 13.15
CA ASP A 257 -14.19 2.49 13.91
C ASP A 257 -14.42 2.24 15.41
N TRP A 258 -14.44 0.96 15.79
CA TRP A 258 -14.54 0.55 17.19
C TRP A 258 -13.15 0.36 17.80
N GLU A 259 -12.84 1.21 18.78
CA GLU A 259 -11.56 1.23 19.49
C GLU A 259 -11.71 0.84 20.99
N TYR A 260 -11.59 -0.43 21.37
CA TYR A 260 -11.46 -1.62 20.52
C TYR A 260 -12.30 -2.79 21.06
N PRO A 261 -12.74 -3.75 20.22
CA PRO A 261 -13.41 -4.96 20.67
C PRO A 261 -12.61 -5.71 21.75
N ASN A 262 -13.26 -6.04 22.86
CA ASN A 262 -12.67 -6.74 24.00
C ASN A 262 -11.38 -6.09 24.55
N SER A 263 -11.28 -4.76 24.48
CA SER A 263 -10.17 -3.98 25.02
C SER A 263 -10.66 -2.67 25.61
N ASN A 264 -9.89 -2.10 26.54
CA ASN A 264 -10.29 -0.94 27.30
C ASN A 264 -10.37 0.34 26.44
N GLY A 265 -9.58 0.48 25.37
CA GLY A 265 -9.53 1.70 24.56
C GLY A 265 -9.47 2.97 25.42
N ALA A 266 -10.35 3.94 25.14
CA ALA A 266 -10.52 5.18 25.88
C ALA A 266 -11.24 5.03 27.26
N GLY A 267 -11.26 3.85 27.86
CA GLY A 267 -12.03 3.53 29.08
C GLY A 267 -13.45 3.02 28.78
N ASN A 268 -13.61 2.31 27.66
CA ASN A 268 -14.87 1.84 27.14
C ASN A 268 -15.33 0.51 27.78
N PRO A 269 -16.65 0.29 27.94
CA PRO A 269 -17.20 -1.03 28.21
C PRO A 269 -16.79 -2.03 27.11
N HIS A 270 -16.33 -3.20 27.54
CA HIS A 270 -15.84 -4.26 26.66
C HIS A 270 -16.13 -5.64 27.28
N GLY A 271 -16.06 -6.70 26.47
CA GLY A 271 -16.21 -8.06 26.95
C GLY A 271 -15.78 -9.14 25.96
N PRO A 272 -15.60 -10.38 26.45
CA PRO A 272 -15.04 -11.48 25.66
C PRO A 272 -15.91 -11.87 24.45
N GLY A 273 -17.17 -11.47 24.40
CA GLY A 273 -18.06 -11.70 23.26
C GLY A 273 -17.90 -10.69 22.11
N ASP A 274 -17.19 -9.58 22.31
CA ASP A 274 -17.20 -8.42 21.42
C ASP A 274 -16.77 -8.76 19.99
N ALA A 275 -15.64 -9.45 19.82
CA ALA A 275 -15.15 -9.81 18.48
C ALA A 275 -16.16 -10.69 17.71
N ASN A 276 -16.77 -11.68 18.37
CA ASN A 276 -17.79 -12.54 17.77
C ASN A 276 -19.08 -11.77 17.45
N ASN A 277 -19.45 -10.81 18.29
CA ASN A 277 -20.60 -9.95 18.05
C ASN A 277 -20.35 -8.96 16.92
N LEU A 278 -19.12 -8.48 16.77
CA LEU A 278 -18.67 -7.67 15.63
C LEU A 278 -18.79 -8.45 14.31
N LEU A 279 -18.46 -9.75 14.28
CA LEU A 279 -18.69 -10.58 13.08
C LEU A 279 -20.17 -10.57 12.68
N LYS A 280 -21.07 -10.77 13.66
CA LYS A 280 -22.52 -10.77 13.42
C LYS A 280 -23.01 -9.39 12.96
N LEU A 281 -22.36 -8.30 13.38
CA LEU A 281 -22.65 -6.96 12.90
C LEU A 281 -22.30 -6.86 11.41
N PHE A 282 -21.08 -7.26 11.01
CA PHE A 282 -20.68 -7.23 9.61
C PHE A 282 -21.55 -8.11 8.71
N GLN A 283 -21.94 -9.29 9.17
CA GLN A 283 -22.89 -10.16 8.46
C GLN A 283 -24.26 -9.48 8.27
N GLY A 284 -24.77 -8.82 9.32
CA GLY A 284 -26.02 -8.07 9.26
C GLY A 284 -25.94 -6.88 8.30
N LEU A 285 -24.85 -6.13 8.35
CA LEU A 285 -24.58 -5.01 7.43
C LEU A 285 -24.47 -5.49 5.99
N ARG A 286 -23.70 -6.55 5.72
CA ARG A 286 -23.54 -7.08 4.36
C ARG A 286 -24.86 -7.60 3.80
N ALA A 287 -25.67 -8.28 4.62
CA ALA A 287 -27.00 -8.72 4.22
C ALA A 287 -27.95 -7.55 3.89
N ALA A 288 -27.88 -6.45 4.64
CA ALA A 288 -28.78 -5.31 4.47
C ALA A 288 -28.33 -4.31 3.38
N LEU A 289 -27.03 -4.08 3.24
CA LEU A 289 -26.43 -3.12 2.31
C LEU A 289 -26.11 -3.72 0.93
N GLY A 290 -26.07 -5.05 0.83
CA GLY A 290 -25.74 -5.77 -0.39
C GLY A 290 -24.24 -5.81 -0.71
N PRO A 291 -23.86 -6.41 -1.85
CA PRO A 291 -22.46 -6.66 -2.19
C PRO A 291 -21.68 -5.40 -2.59
N ASP A 292 -22.35 -4.35 -3.07
CA ASP A 292 -21.70 -3.21 -3.72
C ASP A 292 -21.27 -2.10 -2.75
N LYS A 293 -21.92 -2.02 -1.58
CA LYS A 293 -21.56 -1.01 -0.57
C LYS A 293 -20.24 -1.35 0.10
N ILE A 294 -19.45 -0.31 0.36
CA ILE A 294 -18.22 -0.42 1.15
C ILE A 294 -18.61 -0.74 2.60
N ILE A 295 -18.00 -1.79 3.14
CA ILE A 295 -18.02 -2.06 4.58
C ILE A 295 -16.56 -2.14 5.01
N SER A 296 -16.09 -1.21 5.82
CA SER A 296 -14.72 -1.23 6.33
C SER A 296 -14.68 -1.15 7.86
N ALA A 297 -13.49 -1.29 8.41
CA ALA A 297 -13.25 -1.03 9.82
C ALA A 297 -11.85 -0.46 10.01
N ALA A 298 -11.74 0.55 10.87
CA ALA A 298 -10.46 0.98 11.43
C ALA A 298 -10.03 -0.03 12.49
N VAL A 299 -8.78 -0.47 12.41
CA VAL A 299 -8.24 -1.57 13.22
C VAL A 299 -6.85 -1.25 13.77
N PRO A 300 -6.47 -1.80 14.95
CA PRO A 300 -5.13 -1.60 15.49
C PRO A 300 -4.09 -2.44 14.73
N HIS A 301 -2.81 -2.30 15.08
CA HIS A 301 -1.72 -3.10 14.48
C HIS A 301 -1.93 -4.61 14.60
N LEU A 302 -2.61 -5.05 15.67
CA LEU A 302 -2.94 -6.45 15.95
C LEU A 302 -4.37 -6.79 15.54
N PRO A 303 -4.66 -8.05 15.13
CA PRO A 303 -6.02 -8.56 15.06
C PRO A 303 -6.78 -8.35 16.38
N TRP A 304 -8.10 -8.15 16.29
CA TRP A 304 -8.94 -7.92 17.47
C TRP A 304 -8.77 -9.00 18.54
N ILE A 305 -8.99 -8.62 19.81
CA ILE A 305 -8.87 -9.54 20.94
C ILE A 305 -10.08 -10.47 20.98
N GLY A 306 -9.84 -11.78 20.89
CA GLY A 306 -10.86 -12.82 20.99
C GLY A 306 -11.32 -13.06 22.43
N SER A 307 -12.28 -13.97 22.60
CA SER A 307 -12.86 -14.30 23.92
C SER A 307 -11.88 -14.87 24.93
N ASN A 308 -10.72 -15.33 24.47
CA ASN A 308 -9.62 -15.85 25.29
C ASN A 308 -8.65 -14.74 25.77
N GLY A 309 -8.91 -13.47 25.46
CA GLY A 309 -8.04 -12.35 25.83
C GLY A 309 -6.77 -12.26 24.99
N SER A 310 -6.67 -12.97 23.86
CA SER A 310 -5.54 -12.91 22.92
C SER A 310 -5.99 -12.43 21.53
N PRO A 311 -5.11 -11.87 20.71
CA PRO A 311 -5.41 -11.54 19.32
C PRO A 311 -5.98 -12.73 18.54
N LEU A 312 -6.97 -12.50 17.70
CA LEU A 312 -7.56 -13.52 16.83
C LEU A 312 -6.50 -14.05 15.86
N THR A 313 -6.39 -15.38 15.78
CA THR A 313 -5.50 -16.07 14.83
C THR A 313 -6.17 -16.38 13.49
N ASN A 314 -7.48 -16.15 13.38
CA ASN A 314 -8.22 -16.31 12.14
C ASN A 314 -9.36 -15.27 12.04
N ILE A 315 -9.20 -14.30 11.15
CA ILE A 315 -10.16 -13.25 10.87
C ILE A 315 -10.90 -13.46 9.54
N SER A 316 -10.71 -14.60 8.86
CA SER A 316 -11.22 -14.84 7.49
C SER A 316 -12.74 -14.64 7.38
N ALA A 317 -13.49 -14.96 8.44
CA ALA A 317 -14.93 -14.76 8.48
C ALA A 317 -15.32 -13.27 8.50
N TRP A 318 -14.54 -12.40 9.17
CA TRP A 318 -14.74 -10.95 9.17
C TRP A 318 -14.31 -10.35 7.83
N ALA A 319 -13.11 -10.70 7.35
CA ALA A 319 -12.59 -10.21 6.08
C ALA A 319 -13.47 -10.59 4.88
N LYS A 320 -14.26 -11.67 4.97
CA LYS A 320 -15.23 -12.03 3.93
C LYS A 320 -16.34 -10.98 3.79
N GLU A 321 -16.80 -10.41 4.89
CA GLU A 321 -17.91 -9.45 4.91
C GLU A 321 -17.46 -8.00 4.63
N MET A 322 -16.16 -7.72 4.83
CA MET A 322 -15.57 -6.40 4.66
C MET A 322 -15.02 -6.18 3.24
N THR A 323 -15.08 -4.93 2.78
CA THR A 323 -14.41 -4.44 1.57
C THR A 323 -12.97 -4.05 1.89
N TYR A 324 -12.74 -3.26 2.94
CA TYR A 324 -11.41 -2.82 3.37
C TYR A 324 -11.20 -2.98 4.88
N ILE A 325 -9.95 -3.19 5.30
CA ILE A 325 -9.48 -3.24 6.68
C ILE A 325 -8.45 -2.10 6.82
N ASN A 326 -8.78 -1.06 7.57
CA ASN A 326 -8.01 0.17 7.68
C ASN A 326 -7.07 0.06 8.88
N ILE A 327 -5.82 -0.37 8.67
CA ILE A 327 -4.82 -0.52 9.73
C ILE A 327 -4.35 0.86 10.18
N MET A 328 -4.61 1.23 11.43
CA MET A 328 -4.21 2.49 12.03
C MET A 328 -2.74 2.45 12.46
N ASN A 329 -1.83 2.59 11.49
CA ASN A 329 -0.40 2.59 11.75
C ASN A 329 0.10 3.96 12.24
N TYR A 330 -0.36 4.35 13.43
CA TYR A 330 0.03 5.58 14.13
C TYR A 330 -0.30 5.43 15.62
N ASP A 331 0.04 6.45 16.40
CA ASP A 331 -0.10 6.48 17.86
C ASP A 331 0.67 5.36 18.58
N VAL A 332 1.73 4.85 17.94
CA VAL A 332 2.65 3.89 18.56
C VAL A 332 3.42 4.56 19.69
N TRP A 333 3.79 5.82 19.50
CA TRP A 333 4.46 6.62 20.54
C TRP A 333 3.88 8.02 20.61
N GLY A 334 3.30 8.34 21.78
CA GLY A 334 2.86 9.69 22.12
C GLY A 334 4.00 10.58 22.63
N ALA A 335 3.66 11.83 22.93
CA ALA A 335 4.59 12.76 23.57
C ALA A 335 5.08 12.23 24.92
N SER A 336 6.39 12.23 25.15
CA SER A 336 6.98 11.77 26.42
C SER A 336 8.39 12.33 26.62
N ALA A 337 8.94 12.22 27.84
CA ALA A 337 10.34 12.61 28.10
C ALA A 337 11.35 11.77 27.30
N ASN A 338 10.95 10.56 26.88
CA ASN A 338 11.72 9.62 26.09
C ASN A 338 10.98 9.34 24.76
N PRO A 339 10.96 10.32 23.84
CA PRO A 339 10.19 10.24 22.61
C PRO A 339 10.62 9.03 21.75
N GLY A 340 9.68 8.51 20.97
CA GLY A 340 9.82 7.42 20.02
C GLY A 340 8.99 7.68 18.76
N PRO A 341 9.09 6.85 17.72
CA PRO A 341 8.41 7.07 16.45
C PRO A 341 6.89 6.91 16.58
N ASN A 342 6.13 7.88 16.05
CA ASN A 342 4.66 7.84 16.06
C ASN A 342 4.10 6.71 15.18
N ALA A 343 4.61 6.60 13.96
CA ALA A 343 4.17 5.63 12.96
C ALA A 343 5.38 4.96 12.31
N PRO A 344 6.03 4.00 12.97
CA PRO A 344 7.16 3.28 12.39
C PRO A 344 6.73 2.45 11.17
N LEU A 345 7.56 2.44 10.13
CA LEU A 345 7.42 1.50 9.00
C LEU A 345 7.79 0.07 9.44
N ASN A 346 8.90 -0.08 10.14
CA ASN A 346 9.41 -1.37 10.62
C ASN A 346 10.11 -1.23 12.00
N ASP A 347 10.59 -2.35 12.53
CA ASP A 347 11.53 -2.42 13.66
C ASP A 347 12.87 -2.97 13.15
N GLY A 348 13.47 -2.26 12.19
CA GLY A 348 14.62 -2.72 11.41
C GLY A 348 15.85 -3.06 12.24
N CYS A 349 15.95 -2.50 13.45
CA CYS A 349 17.04 -2.78 14.40
C CYS A 349 16.69 -3.83 15.46
N GLY A 350 15.42 -4.25 15.56
CA GLY A 350 14.97 -5.23 16.55
C GLY A 350 15.08 -4.75 18.01
N THR A 351 15.08 -3.43 18.23
CA THR A 351 15.26 -2.83 19.57
C THR A 351 13.96 -2.23 20.11
N SER A 352 12.89 -2.22 19.32
CA SER A 352 11.63 -1.62 19.74
C SER A 352 11.07 -2.32 20.97
N THR A 353 10.63 -1.54 21.94
CA THR A 353 9.85 -2.08 23.07
C THR A 353 8.41 -2.41 22.65
N GLN A 354 8.02 -2.04 21.42
CA GLN A 354 6.71 -2.30 20.83
C GLN A 354 6.89 -2.93 19.43
N PRO A 355 7.54 -4.11 19.32
CA PRO A 355 7.94 -4.70 18.03
C PRO A 355 6.74 -5.15 17.18
N GLN A 356 5.55 -5.21 17.77
CA GLN A 356 4.30 -5.55 17.06
C GLN A 356 3.57 -4.32 16.49
N ALA A 357 4.07 -3.12 16.76
CA ALA A 357 3.42 -1.86 16.43
C ALA A 357 4.22 -1.09 15.37
N SER A 358 4.24 -1.63 14.14
CA SER A 358 4.79 -1.00 12.94
C SER A 358 3.98 -1.42 11.71
N ALA A 359 4.14 -0.73 10.57
CA ALA A 359 3.43 -1.08 9.35
C ALA A 359 3.74 -2.52 8.89
N GLU A 360 5.02 -2.90 8.90
CA GLU A 360 5.47 -4.26 8.57
C GLU A 360 4.89 -5.31 9.54
N ALA A 361 4.99 -5.05 10.85
CA ALA A 361 4.46 -5.97 11.83
C ALA A 361 2.93 -6.11 11.68
N ALA A 362 2.20 -5.01 11.51
CA ALA A 362 0.75 -5.04 11.36
C ALA A 362 0.32 -5.81 10.11
N PHE A 363 0.96 -5.54 8.96
CA PHE A 363 0.72 -6.29 7.73
C PHE A 363 0.91 -7.80 7.93
N ASN A 364 2.02 -8.20 8.54
CA ASN A 364 2.34 -9.61 8.79
C ASN A 364 1.32 -10.26 9.74
N GLN A 365 0.91 -9.56 10.80
CA GLN A 365 -0.03 -10.08 11.80
C GLN A 365 -1.45 -10.26 11.21
N TRP A 366 -1.95 -9.27 10.47
CA TRP A 366 -3.27 -9.35 9.84
C TRP A 366 -3.33 -10.40 8.72
N THR A 367 -2.30 -10.47 7.88
CA THR A 367 -2.24 -11.49 6.81
C THR A 367 -2.04 -12.90 7.37
N ALA A 368 -1.22 -13.07 8.42
CA ALA A 368 -1.10 -14.35 9.14
C ALA A 368 -2.42 -14.81 9.77
N ALA A 369 -3.26 -13.87 10.20
CA ALA A 369 -4.62 -14.15 10.66
C ALA A 369 -5.63 -14.39 9.52
N GLY A 370 -5.22 -14.36 8.26
CA GLY A 370 -6.07 -14.67 7.10
C GLY A 370 -6.73 -13.45 6.44
N ALA A 371 -6.28 -12.22 6.73
CA ALA A 371 -6.67 -11.04 5.96
C ALA A 371 -6.08 -11.11 4.54
N PRO A 372 -6.90 -10.95 3.48
CA PRO A 372 -6.35 -10.74 2.15
C PRO A 372 -5.60 -9.41 2.08
N ALA A 373 -4.35 -9.41 1.60
CA ALA A 373 -3.52 -8.20 1.48
C ALA A 373 -4.24 -7.09 0.68
N ASN A 374 -4.89 -7.46 -0.42
CA ASN A 374 -5.67 -6.56 -1.29
C ASN A 374 -6.97 -6.01 -0.65
N LYS A 375 -7.20 -6.24 0.64
CA LYS A 375 -8.22 -5.56 1.44
C LYS A 375 -7.63 -4.65 2.51
N LEU A 376 -6.33 -4.71 2.77
CA LEU A 376 -5.68 -3.90 3.80
C LEU A 376 -5.37 -2.50 3.26
N LEU A 377 -5.82 -1.45 3.96
CA LEU A 377 -5.35 -0.09 3.75
C LEU A 377 -4.40 0.29 4.88
N LEU A 378 -3.21 0.82 4.55
CA LEU A 378 -2.25 1.29 5.53
C LEU A 378 -2.56 2.74 5.94
N GLY A 379 -2.78 2.96 7.23
CA GLY A 379 -3.02 4.27 7.81
C GLY A 379 -1.75 5.08 7.97
N LEU A 380 -1.81 6.35 7.60
CA LEU A 380 -0.68 7.27 7.56
C LEU A 380 -1.03 8.57 8.33
N PRO A 381 -0.27 8.94 9.37
CA PRO A 381 -0.58 10.16 10.12
C PRO A 381 -0.11 11.41 9.37
N LEU A 382 -0.92 12.46 9.40
CA LEU A 382 -0.56 13.81 8.93
C LEU A 382 -0.25 14.73 10.11
N TYR A 383 0.26 14.15 11.21
CA TYR A 383 0.57 14.81 12.46
C TYR A 383 1.80 14.19 13.13
N GLY A 384 2.25 14.85 14.18
CA GLY A 384 3.28 14.38 15.09
C GLY A 384 2.97 14.67 16.55
N TYR A 385 3.95 14.42 17.42
CA TYR A 385 3.87 14.69 18.86
C TYR A 385 5.00 15.58 19.33
N VAL A 386 4.67 16.59 20.14
CA VAL A 386 5.66 17.50 20.72
C VAL A 386 6.00 17.09 22.15
N SER A 387 7.25 16.71 22.35
CA SER A 387 7.80 16.24 23.62
C SER A 387 8.70 17.29 24.25
N GLN A 388 8.54 17.50 25.56
CA GLN A 388 9.53 18.23 26.34
C GLN A 388 10.75 17.33 26.59
N SER A 389 11.76 17.43 25.72
CA SER A 389 12.95 16.58 25.74
C SER A 389 14.13 17.28 25.07
N THR A 390 15.34 17.02 25.54
CA THR A 390 16.59 17.46 24.90
C THR A 390 17.25 16.34 24.09
N ARG A 391 16.57 15.20 23.91
CA ARG A 391 17.13 14.07 23.18
C ARG A 391 17.36 14.42 21.71
N THR A 392 18.46 13.90 21.19
CA THR A 392 18.81 13.97 19.77
C THR A 392 18.69 12.62 19.08
N THR A 393 18.08 11.64 19.75
CA THR A 393 17.77 10.28 19.27
C THR A 393 16.44 9.80 19.85
N LEU A 394 15.77 8.88 19.14
CA LEU A 394 14.51 8.29 19.58
C LEU A 394 14.74 7.05 20.46
N THR A 395 13.77 6.77 21.32
CA THR A 395 13.77 5.64 22.26
C THR A 395 13.24 4.39 21.58
N GLY A 396 13.84 3.24 21.86
CA GLY A 396 13.39 1.95 21.34
C GLY A 396 13.71 1.73 19.87
N SER A 397 14.05 2.77 19.11
CA SER A 397 14.27 2.65 17.67
C SER A 397 15.71 2.95 17.27
N PHE A 398 16.68 2.81 18.19
CA PHE A 398 18.07 3.13 17.88
C PHE A 398 19.02 1.96 18.13
N ALA A 399 19.66 1.50 17.06
CA ALA A 399 20.96 0.84 17.13
C ALA A 399 22.05 1.86 16.78
N PRO A 400 23.17 1.95 17.53
CA PRO A 400 24.27 2.83 17.17
C PRO A 400 24.89 2.37 15.86
N SER A 401 24.53 3.02 14.75
CA SER A 401 25.34 3.01 13.54
C SER A 401 26.42 4.10 13.68
N THR A 402 27.56 3.90 13.04
CA THR A 402 28.55 4.97 12.80
C THR A 402 28.02 6.08 11.87
N ASP A 403 26.79 5.94 11.38
CA ASP A 403 26.14 6.74 10.35
C ASP A 403 24.88 7.43 10.90
N MET A 404 24.96 8.02 12.09
CA MET A 404 24.00 9.05 12.50
C MET A 404 24.12 10.23 11.52
N VAL A 405 23.31 10.25 10.46
CA VAL A 405 23.28 11.39 9.54
C VAL A 405 22.52 12.53 10.21
N LEU A 406 23.25 13.38 10.96
CA LEU A 406 22.88 14.79 11.01
C LEU A 406 22.77 15.24 9.54
N LEU A 407 21.63 15.79 9.12
CA LEU A 407 21.43 16.22 7.73
C LEU A 407 22.38 17.39 7.36
N GLN A 408 23.67 17.11 7.16
CA GLN A 408 24.74 18.01 6.72
C GLN A 408 25.62 17.33 5.66
N GLN A 409 26.05 18.12 4.65
CA GLN A 409 26.75 17.69 3.43
C GLN A 409 28.15 17.09 3.67
N ASP A 410 28.52 16.06 2.89
CA ASP A 410 29.90 15.58 2.68
C ASP A 410 30.39 15.90 1.25
N ALA A 411 31.70 16.18 1.12
CA ALA A 411 32.47 16.61 -0.03
C ALA A 411 32.78 15.52 -1.09
N ASP A 412 32.60 14.23 -0.79
CA ASP A 412 33.03 13.14 -1.69
C ASP A 412 31.94 12.51 -2.57
N ASN A 413 30.73 13.08 -2.61
CA ASN A 413 29.68 12.71 -3.57
C ASN A 413 29.36 11.19 -3.60
N LYS A 414 29.33 10.54 -2.41
CA LYS A 414 29.01 9.11 -2.23
C LYS A 414 27.79 8.92 -1.32
N ASN A 415 26.99 7.93 -1.71
CA ASN A 415 25.54 7.81 -1.49
C ASN A 415 25.15 6.99 -0.25
N PHE A 416 23.95 7.25 0.29
CA PHE A 416 23.18 6.28 1.06
C PHE A 416 21.81 6.07 0.41
N LEU A 417 21.42 4.80 0.20
CA LEU A 417 20.18 4.19 0.71
C LEU A 417 19.96 2.78 0.15
N ASN A 418 19.67 1.87 1.07
CA ASN A 418 19.01 0.59 0.88
C ASN A 418 17.49 0.84 1.02
N GLY A 419 16.69 1.04 -0.03
CA GLY A 419 16.97 0.87 -1.44
C GLY A 419 16.07 1.72 -2.34
N SER A 420 16.73 2.38 -3.29
CA SER A 420 16.24 2.67 -4.65
C SER A 420 15.36 3.88 -4.89
N HIS A 421 15.80 5.08 -4.49
CA HIS A 421 15.60 6.31 -5.28
C HIS A 421 16.83 7.21 -5.21
N ALA A 422 17.22 7.83 -6.33
CA ALA A 422 18.36 8.74 -6.41
C ALA A 422 18.03 10.08 -5.70
N ARG A 423 18.71 10.39 -4.60
CA ARG A 423 18.46 11.58 -3.76
C ARG A 423 19.65 12.56 -3.87
N THR A 424 19.50 13.66 -4.61
CA THR A 424 20.42 14.81 -4.56
C THR A 424 19.66 16.08 -4.18
N ARG A 425 20.13 16.83 -3.17
CA ARG A 425 19.67 18.20 -2.87
C ARG A 425 20.71 19.21 -3.39
N PRO A 426 20.31 20.23 -4.17
CA PRO A 426 21.15 21.40 -4.44
C PRO A 426 21.54 22.13 -3.14
N LYS A 427 22.73 22.74 -3.14
CA LYS A 427 23.34 23.48 -2.02
C LYS A 427 22.37 24.43 -1.32
N GLN A 428 22.42 24.40 0.01
CA GLN A 428 21.91 25.42 0.92
C GLN A 428 22.44 26.79 0.48
N ALA A 429 21.55 27.68 0.06
CA ALA A 429 21.90 29.10 0.02
C ALA A 429 21.88 29.59 1.47
N ASP A 430 23.02 30.06 1.94
CA ASP A 430 23.14 30.85 3.16
C ASP A 430 22.28 32.11 3.00
N SER A 431 21.02 32.02 3.42
CA SER A 431 20.18 33.19 3.63
C SER A 431 19.49 33.04 4.99
N ALA A 432 20.16 33.51 6.03
CA ALA A 432 19.51 33.97 7.25
C ALA A 432 19.19 35.47 7.11
N PRO A 433 18.29 36.08 7.91
CA PRO A 433 17.19 35.52 8.70
C PRO A 433 15.88 36.34 8.63
N THR A 434 14.71 35.71 8.71
CA THR A 434 13.43 36.30 9.13
C THR A 434 12.53 35.12 9.51
N THR A 435 11.95 34.90 10.69
CA THR A 435 11.34 35.73 11.73
C THR A 435 11.06 34.83 12.94
N ALA A 436 11.52 35.19 14.16
CA ALA A 436 11.35 34.43 15.42
C ALA A 436 11.85 32.95 15.42
N ALA A 437 12.38 32.47 16.55
CA ALA A 437 12.52 31.03 16.73
C ALA A 437 11.10 30.43 16.74
N ALA A 438 10.86 29.37 15.97
CA ALA A 438 9.62 28.62 16.09
C ALA A 438 9.53 28.15 17.55
N ASP A 439 8.41 28.41 18.22
CA ASP A 439 8.25 28.09 19.64
C ASP A 439 7.11 27.09 19.81
N LEU A 440 7.48 25.82 19.94
CA LEU A 440 6.53 24.72 20.12
C LEU A 440 6.32 24.36 21.59
N ARG A 441 6.82 25.15 22.55
CA ARG A 441 6.69 24.84 24.00
C ARG A 441 5.24 24.79 24.47
N GLY A 442 4.36 25.56 23.83
CA GLY A 442 2.90 25.51 24.08
C GLY A 442 2.23 24.19 23.69
N TRP A 443 2.92 23.36 22.90
CA TRP A 443 2.42 22.06 22.41
C TRP A 443 2.96 20.87 23.22
N TYR A 444 3.73 21.10 24.29
CA TYR A 444 4.26 20.00 25.10
C TYR A 444 3.16 19.05 25.58
N GLY A 445 3.38 17.75 25.32
CA GLY A 445 2.44 16.69 25.66
C GLY A 445 1.30 16.50 24.67
N GLN A 446 1.30 17.24 23.54
CA GLN A 446 0.18 17.28 22.61
C GLN A 446 0.57 16.79 21.22
N GLN A 447 -0.44 16.36 20.48
CA GLN A 447 -0.38 16.17 19.04
C GLN A 447 -0.26 17.54 18.36
N ILE A 448 0.45 17.60 17.24
CA ILE A 448 0.56 18.79 16.38
C ILE A 448 0.38 18.35 14.91
N SER A 449 -0.49 19.04 14.16
CA SER A 449 -0.68 18.74 12.74
C SER A 449 0.56 19.11 11.93
N PHE A 450 0.80 18.40 10.82
CA PHE A 450 1.89 18.73 9.92
C PHE A 450 1.78 20.17 9.40
N LYS A 451 0.57 20.60 9.04
CA LYS A 451 0.25 21.99 8.71
C LYS A 451 0.69 22.97 9.80
N ALA A 452 0.39 22.69 11.08
CA ALA A 452 0.81 23.55 12.17
C ALA A 452 2.34 23.62 12.31
N LEU A 453 3.07 22.52 12.06
CA LEU A 453 4.55 22.57 12.02
C LEU A 453 5.07 23.54 10.96
N VAL A 454 4.41 23.60 9.80
CA VAL A 454 4.73 24.56 8.73
C VAL A 454 4.33 25.99 9.13
N GLU A 455 3.12 26.19 9.65
CA GLU A 455 2.62 27.51 10.07
C GLU A 455 3.44 28.14 11.22
N GLN A 456 3.94 27.31 12.14
CA GLN A 456 4.83 27.75 13.21
C GLN A 456 6.28 27.99 12.74
N GLY A 457 6.59 27.69 11.47
CA GLY A 457 7.93 27.82 10.89
C GLY A 457 8.94 26.79 11.39
N ALA A 458 8.50 25.72 12.05
CA ALA A 458 9.34 24.60 12.46
C ALA A 458 9.70 23.70 11.26
N LEU A 459 8.81 23.64 10.26
CA LEU A 459 9.09 23.09 8.93
C LEU A 459 8.95 24.19 7.88
N VAL A 460 9.80 24.15 6.86
CA VAL A 460 9.74 25.07 5.72
C VAL A 460 9.73 24.24 4.44
N LYS A 461 8.75 24.52 3.59
CA LYS A 461 8.62 23.88 2.30
C LYS A 461 9.74 24.32 1.35
N ASP A 462 10.33 23.35 0.65
CA ASP A 462 11.30 23.54 -0.41
C ASP A 462 10.60 23.61 -1.78
N GLY A 463 11.32 24.12 -2.80
CA GLY A 463 10.78 24.25 -4.16
C GLY A 463 10.53 22.92 -4.87
N ASP A 464 11.06 21.81 -4.34
CA ASP A 464 10.85 20.44 -4.81
C ASP A 464 9.64 19.74 -4.15
N GLY A 465 8.91 20.44 -3.27
CA GLY A 465 7.76 19.91 -2.55
C GLY A 465 8.10 19.17 -1.25
N ASN A 466 9.38 19.01 -0.92
CA ASN A 466 9.83 18.45 0.35
C ASN A 466 9.90 19.52 1.44
N TYR A 467 10.25 19.11 2.66
CA TYR A 467 10.38 20.00 3.80
C TYR A 467 11.78 19.94 4.41
N ARG A 468 12.20 21.05 5.00
CA ARG A 468 13.41 21.18 5.82
C ARG A 468 13.04 21.78 7.17
N ALA A 469 13.89 21.57 8.18
CA ALA A 469 13.72 22.24 9.46
C ALA A 469 13.87 23.77 9.33
N GLY A 470 13.03 24.49 10.06
CA GLY A 470 13.07 25.93 10.24
C GLY A 470 13.06 26.32 11.72
N GLY A 471 13.06 27.63 12.00
CA GLY A 471 12.77 28.13 13.35
C GLY A 471 13.75 27.70 14.45
N GLY A 472 14.97 27.27 14.10
CA GLY A 472 15.99 26.80 15.05
C GLY A 472 15.90 25.30 15.40
N PHE A 473 15.02 24.55 14.74
CA PHE A 473 14.99 23.09 14.83
C PHE A 473 16.07 22.45 13.95
N THR A 474 16.54 21.28 14.38
CA THR A 474 17.37 20.37 13.59
C THR A 474 16.56 19.13 13.28
N MET A 475 16.43 18.79 12.00
CA MET A 475 15.80 17.54 11.55
C MET A 475 16.81 16.40 11.59
N ALA A 476 16.33 15.22 11.96
CA ALA A 476 17.06 13.97 12.00
C ALA A 476 16.17 12.82 11.53
N TRP A 477 16.78 11.69 11.24
CA TRP A 477 16.09 10.49 10.75
C TRP A 477 16.39 9.32 11.68
N ASP A 478 15.39 8.48 11.90
CA ASP A 478 15.52 7.24 12.65
C ASP A 478 15.47 6.05 11.69
N ASP A 479 16.64 5.52 11.31
CA ASP A 479 16.78 4.47 10.30
C ASP A 479 16.03 3.17 10.67
N CYS A 480 15.93 2.86 11.96
CA CYS A 480 15.32 1.61 12.41
C CYS A 480 13.79 1.63 12.31
N SER A 481 13.16 2.81 12.34
CA SER A 481 11.71 2.95 12.16
C SER A 481 11.34 3.53 10.80
N ASP A 482 12.31 4.06 10.06
CA ASP A 482 12.12 4.80 8.82
C ASP A 482 11.19 6.01 9.00
N THR A 483 11.48 6.81 10.04
CA THR A 483 10.70 8.02 10.36
C THR A 483 11.58 9.25 10.65
N PRO A 484 11.10 10.45 10.30
CA PRO A 484 11.77 11.68 10.67
C PRO A 484 11.44 12.08 12.11
N PHE A 485 12.34 12.84 12.70
CA PHE A 485 12.04 13.66 13.86
C PHE A 485 12.81 14.98 13.76
N MET A 486 12.46 15.94 14.60
CA MET A 486 13.25 17.15 14.73
C MET A 486 13.36 17.56 16.19
N TYR A 487 14.41 18.30 16.51
CA TYR A 487 14.67 18.71 17.88
C TYR A 487 15.23 20.12 17.97
N ASN A 488 14.97 20.77 19.10
CA ASN A 488 15.59 22.02 19.51
C ASN A 488 16.04 21.87 20.97
N VAL A 489 17.34 21.59 21.17
CA VAL A 489 17.94 21.36 22.50
C VAL A 489 17.79 22.60 23.39
N SER A 490 17.90 23.81 22.82
CA SER A 490 17.78 25.06 23.59
C SER A 490 16.38 25.28 24.14
N GLN A 491 15.35 24.79 23.44
CA GLN A 491 13.96 24.85 23.89
C GLN A 491 13.57 23.62 24.74
N ALA A 492 14.39 22.57 24.75
CA ALA A 492 14.03 21.24 25.24
C ALA A 492 12.79 20.67 24.52
N THR A 493 12.79 20.75 23.19
CA THR A 493 11.71 20.25 22.35
C THR A 493 12.19 19.14 21.41
N VAL A 494 11.44 18.04 21.33
CA VAL A 494 11.54 17.03 20.27
C VAL A 494 10.16 16.86 19.64
N VAL A 495 10.10 16.79 18.31
CA VAL A 495 8.89 16.49 17.54
C VAL A 495 9.12 15.23 16.73
N THR A 496 8.30 14.21 16.93
CA THR A 496 8.24 13.01 16.08
C THR A 496 7.05 13.13 15.15
N TYR A 497 7.21 12.87 13.87
CA TYR A 497 6.20 13.12 12.85
C TYR A 497 6.46 12.28 11.60
N ASP A 498 5.61 12.41 10.60
CA ASP A 498 5.79 11.86 9.26
C ASP A 498 5.92 12.99 8.24
N ASP A 499 6.79 12.82 7.25
CA ASP A 499 7.03 13.80 6.19
C ASP A 499 6.83 13.20 4.80
N THR A 500 7.18 13.94 3.75
CA THR A 500 7.07 13.46 2.37
C THR A 500 7.88 12.19 2.11
N TRP A 501 9.01 11.98 2.80
CA TRP A 501 9.84 10.80 2.64
C TRP A 501 9.22 9.59 3.32
N SER A 502 8.94 9.68 4.62
CA SER A 502 8.44 8.52 5.38
C SER A 502 7.04 8.10 4.93
N LEU A 503 6.20 9.05 4.54
CA LEU A 503 4.89 8.74 3.95
C LEU A 503 5.02 8.10 2.58
N GLY A 504 6.00 8.55 1.79
CA GLY A 504 6.30 7.97 0.50
C GLY A 504 6.80 6.53 0.63
N ASP A 505 7.71 6.28 1.57
CA ASP A 505 8.28 4.95 1.82
C ASP A 505 7.21 3.98 2.35
N LYS A 506 6.29 4.44 3.22
CA LYS A 506 5.12 3.66 3.66
C LYS A 506 4.11 3.37 2.53
N ALA A 507 3.85 4.34 1.66
CA ALA A 507 2.97 4.15 0.50
C ALA A 507 3.58 3.16 -0.51
N GLN A 508 4.89 3.25 -0.74
CA GLN A 508 5.63 2.28 -1.55
C GLN A 508 5.59 0.89 -0.91
N PHE A 509 5.78 0.79 0.41
CA PHE A 509 5.61 -0.48 1.13
C PHE A 509 4.23 -1.09 0.90
N ALA A 510 3.16 -0.30 1.01
CA ALA A 510 1.80 -0.80 0.78
C ALA A 510 1.64 -1.35 -0.65
N ARG A 511 2.16 -0.63 -1.64
CA ARG A 511 2.17 -1.08 -3.04
C ARG A 511 2.96 -2.38 -3.24
N ASP A 512 4.17 -2.45 -2.71
CA ASP A 512 5.06 -3.62 -2.85
C ASP A 512 4.50 -4.87 -2.16
N HIS A 513 3.69 -4.68 -1.13
CA HIS A 513 3.00 -5.75 -0.41
C HIS A 513 1.61 -6.07 -0.97
N SER A 514 1.25 -5.49 -2.12
CA SER A 514 -0.05 -5.74 -2.77
C SER A 514 -1.23 -5.42 -1.83
N MET A 515 -1.05 -4.42 -0.95
CA MET A 515 -2.11 -3.89 -0.11
C MET A 515 -3.16 -3.20 -0.98
N ALA A 516 -4.37 -3.04 -0.47
CA ALA A 516 -5.41 -2.29 -1.18
C ALA A 516 -5.01 -0.83 -1.43
N GLY A 517 -4.08 -0.27 -0.64
CA GLY A 517 -3.65 1.13 -0.72
C GLY A 517 -3.38 1.75 0.66
N CYS A 518 -3.57 3.06 0.78
CA CYS A 518 -3.35 3.84 1.99
C CYS A 518 -4.53 4.75 2.33
N PHE A 519 -4.64 5.13 3.60
CA PHE A 519 -5.49 6.23 4.04
C PHE A 519 -4.74 7.18 4.97
N THR A 520 -5.16 8.45 5.02
CA THR A 520 -4.56 9.45 5.92
C THR A 520 -5.45 9.82 7.10
N TRP A 521 -4.87 10.00 8.28
CA TRP A 521 -5.49 10.65 9.44
C TRP A 521 -4.76 11.97 9.77
N SER A 522 -5.36 13.13 9.61
CA SER A 522 -6.60 13.42 8.86
C SER A 522 -6.43 14.56 7.88
N LEU A 523 -7.33 14.66 6.90
CA LEU A 523 -7.23 15.57 5.75
C LEU A 523 -6.93 17.03 6.14
N ASP A 524 -7.48 17.51 7.26
CA ASP A 524 -7.27 18.88 7.74
C ASP A 524 -5.85 19.21 8.21
N GLN A 525 -5.02 18.17 8.38
CA GLN A 525 -3.69 18.29 8.96
C GLN A 525 -2.58 18.36 7.89
N ASP A 526 -2.89 18.11 6.61
CA ASP A 526 -1.96 18.27 5.49
C ASP A 526 -1.62 19.75 5.22
N ASP A 527 -0.44 20.03 4.67
CA ASP A 527 -0.12 21.31 4.04
C ASP A 527 -0.76 21.35 2.64
N GLY A 528 -2.07 21.63 2.62
CA GLY A 528 -2.91 21.58 1.43
C GLY A 528 -3.20 20.13 1.02
N VAL A 529 -2.41 19.60 0.09
CA VAL A 529 -2.48 18.20 -0.37
C VAL A 529 -1.08 17.64 -0.63
N SER A 530 -0.07 18.21 0.02
CA SER A 530 1.33 17.95 -0.31
C SER A 530 1.74 16.54 0.08
N LEU A 531 1.37 16.13 1.29
CA LEU A 531 1.63 14.78 1.77
C LEU A 531 0.76 13.77 1.01
N GLN A 532 -0.51 14.10 0.78
CA GLN A 532 -1.40 13.27 -0.03
C GLN A 532 -0.88 13.04 -1.47
N ASN A 533 -0.29 14.06 -2.11
CA ASN A 533 0.27 13.92 -3.45
C ASN A 533 1.43 12.91 -3.49
N VAL A 534 2.31 12.91 -2.47
CA VAL A 534 3.43 11.97 -2.42
C VAL A 534 2.93 10.54 -2.18
N ILE A 535 1.93 10.36 -1.31
CA ILE A 535 1.29 9.05 -1.08
C ILE A 535 0.72 8.51 -2.40
N ARG A 536 0.00 9.33 -3.16
CA ARG A 536 -0.57 8.95 -4.47
C ARG A 536 0.50 8.57 -5.48
N ASP A 537 1.53 9.39 -5.63
CA ASP A 537 2.64 9.14 -6.57
C ASP A 537 3.31 7.79 -6.29
N ARG A 538 3.56 7.49 -5.01
CA ARG A 538 4.17 6.22 -4.59
C ARG A 538 3.25 5.02 -4.76
N LEU A 539 1.94 5.21 -4.61
CA LEU A 539 0.94 4.21 -5.02
C LEU A 539 0.83 4.04 -6.54
N GLY A 540 1.46 4.92 -7.34
CA GLY A 540 1.45 4.87 -8.81
C GLY A 540 0.23 5.52 -9.46
N LYS A 541 -0.32 6.58 -8.84
CA LYS A 541 -1.52 7.31 -9.29
C LYS A 541 -1.26 8.69 -9.86
#